data_AF-U2C017-F1
#
_entry.id   AF-U2C017-F1
#
_cell.length_a   1.000
_cell.length_b   1.000
_cell.length_c   1.000
_cell.angle_alpha   90.00
_cell.angle_beta   90.00
_cell.angle_gamma   90.00
#
_symmetry.space_group_name_H-M   'P 1'
#
loop_
_entity.id
_entity.type
_entity.pdbx_description
1 polymer ?
#
loop_
_entity_poly.entity_id
_entity_poly.type
_entity_poly.pdbx_seq_one_letter_code
_entity_poly.pdbx_strand_id
1 'polypeptide(L)'
;MDIVKLINNFKCPLINGIFFPNGDILVIEKNNVSIRVVCKTTVESYFLYNSVDYVTEFDILVRNSNNKYTVGGGEGSWGGDGIILLEDNIGNLIWFLFMDNIDPIINITIIDDFIEAENANNLIIRVPINTPQDIYIV
;
A
#
# COMPACT_ATOMS: atom_id res chain seq x y z
N MET A 1 5.38 -3.51 17.45
CA MET A 1 4.15 -3.90 16.72
C MET A 1 4.57 -4.64 15.47
N ASP A 2 3.90 -5.73 15.11
CA ASP A 2 4.21 -6.53 13.91
C ASP A 2 3.28 -6.12 12.77
N ILE A 3 3.86 -5.61 11.69
CA ILE A 3 3.10 -5.09 10.55
C ILE A 3 2.44 -6.20 9.72
N VAL A 4 3.06 -7.37 9.61
CA VAL A 4 2.46 -8.53 8.93
C VAL A 4 1.21 -8.95 9.70
N LYS A 5 1.29 -8.97 11.04
CA LYS A 5 0.12 -9.27 11.88
C LYS A 5 -0.98 -8.22 11.74
N LEU A 6 -0.66 -6.93 11.64
CA LEU A 6 -1.68 -5.89 11.41
C LEU A 6 -2.38 -6.09 10.07
N ILE A 7 -1.61 -6.24 8.99
CA ILE A 7 -2.14 -6.40 7.62
C ILE A 7 -3.00 -7.66 7.50
N ASN A 8 -2.58 -8.77 8.11
CA ASN A 8 -3.38 -10.01 8.16
C ASN A 8 -4.69 -9.88 8.94
N ASN A 9 -4.82 -8.84 9.78
CA ASN A 9 -6.05 -8.49 10.48
C ASN A 9 -6.78 -7.31 9.82
N PHE A 10 -6.49 -7.02 8.54
CA PHE A 10 -7.11 -5.94 7.78
C PHE A 10 -6.92 -4.55 8.41
N LYS A 11 -5.74 -4.32 9.02
CA LYS A 11 -5.37 -3.05 9.63
C LYS A 11 -4.01 -2.56 9.16
N CYS A 12 -3.83 -1.25 9.07
CA CYS A 12 -2.53 -0.65 8.80
C CYS A 12 -2.33 0.65 9.59
N PRO A 13 -1.08 1.06 9.87
CA PRO A 13 -0.80 2.36 10.49
C PRO A 13 -1.35 3.52 9.65
N LEU A 14 -1.93 4.51 10.32
CA LEU A 14 -2.50 5.70 9.67
C LEU A 14 -1.41 6.70 9.26
N ILE A 15 -0.57 6.30 8.29
CA ILE A 15 0.49 7.12 7.69
C ILE A 15 0.70 6.70 6.24
N ASN A 16 0.76 7.67 5.33
CA ASN A 16 1.05 7.42 3.92
C ASN A 16 2.42 6.76 3.79
N GLY A 17 2.45 5.53 3.29
CA GLY A 17 3.70 4.80 3.19
C GLY A 17 3.63 3.44 2.54
N ILE A 18 4.82 2.90 2.30
CA ILE A 18 5.09 1.55 1.84
C ILE A 18 5.68 0.77 3.00
N PHE A 19 4.98 -0.27 3.41
CA PHE A 19 5.27 -1.09 4.57
C PHE A 19 5.89 -2.41 4.12
N PHE A 20 7.00 -2.78 4.75
CA PHE A 20 7.71 -4.03 4.46
C PHE A 20 7.58 -5.02 5.62
N PRO A 21 7.64 -6.34 5.37
CA PRO A 21 7.50 -7.37 6.41
C PRO A 21 8.49 -7.25 7.57
N ASN A 22 9.67 -6.66 7.33
CA ASN A 22 10.69 -6.42 8.34
C ASN A 22 10.36 -5.23 9.27
N GLY A 23 9.24 -4.54 9.07
CA GLY A 23 8.82 -3.38 9.84
C GLY A 23 9.36 -2.05 9.32
N ASP A 24 10.10 -2.02 8.20
CA ASP A 24 10.48 -0.77 7.54
C ASP A 24 9.26 -0.09 6.93
N ILE A 25 9.27 1.24 6.96
CA ILE A 25 8.29 2.10 6.30
C ILE A 25 9.05 3.10 5.43
N LEU A 26 8.70 3.16 4.15
CA LEU A 26 9.01 4.32 3.32
C LEU A 26 7.82 5.28 3.39
N VAL A 27 8.01 6.41 4.06
CA VAL A 27 6.96 7.44 4.15
C VAL A 27 6.89 8.15 2.81
N ILE A 28 5.67 8.29 2.29
CA ILE A 28 5.44 8.89 0.96
C ILE A 28 4.58 10.14 1.06
N GLU A 29 4.81 11.04 0.12
CA GLU A 29 4.01 12.22 -0.12
C GLU A 29 3.48 12.16 -1.55
N LYS A 30 2.18 12.42 -1.70
CA LYS A 30 1.49 12.56 -2.98
C LYS A 30 1.02 14.00 -3.14
N ASN A 31 1.27 14.58 -4.30
CA ASN A 31 0.58 15.80 -4.75
C ASN A 31 -0.20 15.50 -6.05
N ASN A 32 -0.64 16.52 -6.78
CA ASN A 32 -1.43 16.31 -8.00
C ASN A 32 -0.64 15.75 -9.20
N VAL A 33 0.68 15.79 -9.16
CA VAL A 33 1.56 15.45 -10.30
C VAL A 33 2.59 14.36 -10.00
N SER A 34 2.84 14.05 -8.73
CA SER A 34 3.89 13.10 -8.34
C SER A 34 3.60 12.43 -7.01
N ILE A 35 4.15 11.22 -6.87
CA ILE A 35 4.33 10.52 -5.59
C ILE A 35 5.85 10.43 -5.36
N ARG A 36 6.30 10.65 -4.13
CA ARG A 36 7.72 10.53 -3.76
C ARG A 36 7.90 9.99 -2.35
N VAL A 37 9.00 9.27 -2.12
CA VAL A 37 9.47 8.96 -0.77
C VAL A 37 10.06 10.21 -0.13
N VAL A 38 9.64 10.52 1.10
CA VAL A 38 10.16 11.67 1.87
C VAL A 38 11.20 11.27 2.90
N CYS A 39 11.03 10.10 3.52
CA CYS A 39 11.98 9.53 4.46
C CYS A 39 11.75 8.03 4.66
N LYS A 40 12.69 7.39 5.36
CA LYS A 40 12.55 6.02 5.87
C LYS A 40 12.37 6.07 7.39
N THR A 41 11.44 5.26 7.90
CA THR A 41 11.23 5.04 9.33
C THR A 41 10.90 3.56 9.58
N THR A 42 10.48 3.22 10.80
CA THR A 42 10.01 1.87 11.16
C THR A 42 8.65 1.92 11.83
N VAL A 43 7.92 0.81 11.78
CA VAL A 43 6.66 0.60 12.49
C VAL A 43 6.85 0.78 13.99
N GLU A 44 7.98 0.32 14.54
CA GLU A 44 8.34 0.55 15.94
C GLU A 44 8.46 2.04 16.26
N SER A 45 9.18 2.81 15.42
CA SER A 45 9.32 4.24 15.62
C SER A 45 7.99 4.98 15.50
N TYR A 46 7.12 4.60 14.56
CA TYR A 46 5.78 5.18 14.44
C TYR A 46 4.96 5.01 15.73
N PHE A 47 4.91 3.80 16.30
CA PHE A 47 4.16 3.53 17.54
C PHE A 47 4.88 3.98 18.82
N LEU A 48 6.12 4.46 18.74
CA LEU A 48 6.75 5.17 19.86
C LEU A 48 6.11 6.54 20.09
N TYR A 49 5.64 7.19 19.01
CA TYR A 49 5.08 8.54 19.04
C TYR A 49 3.55 8.60 18.84
N ASN A 50 2.92 7.47 18.49
CA ASN A 50 1.49 7.37 18.24
C ASN A 50 0.86 6.23 19.06
N SER A 51 -0.42 6.38 19.43
CA SER A 51 -1.16 5.30 20.11
C SER A 51 -1.21 4.05 19.24
N VAL A 52 -1.34 2.88 19.87
CA VAL A 52 -1.61 1.61 19.16
C VAL A 52 -2.90 1.65 18.35
N ASP A 53 -3.83 2.54 18.72
CA ASP A 53 -5.11 2.75 18.03
C ASP A 53 -4.99 3.67 16.80
N TYR A 54 -3.82 4.25 16.52
CA TYR A 54 -3.57 5.05 15.32
C TYR A 54 -3.31 4.15 14.10
N VAL A 55 -4.33 3.34 13.81
CA VAL A 55 -4.43 2.42 12.68
C VAL A 55 -5.78 2.66 11.98
N THR A 56 -5.86 2.30 10.71
CA THR A 56 -7.13 2.22 10.01
C THR A 56 -7.41 0.78 9.58
N GLU A 57 -8.69 0.47 9.45
CA GLU A 57 -9.16 -0.76 8.81
C GLU A 57 -9.12 -0.58 7.30
N PHE A 58 -8.94 -1.67 6.55
CA PHE A 58 -8.97 -1.63 5.10
C PHE A 58 -9.68 -2.84 4.53
N ASP A 59 -10.28 -2.66 3.35
CA ASP A 59 -10.90 -3.73 2.59
C ASP A 59 -10.18 -3.92 1.26
N ILE A 60 -10.04 -5.18 0.83
CA ILE A 60 -9.51 -5.52 -0.48
C ILE A 60 -10.69 -5.72 -1.42
N LEU A 61 -10.85 -4.81 -2.38
CA LEU A 61 -11.98 -4.76 -3.30
C LEU A 61 -11.71 -5.56 -4.58
N VAL A 62 -10.46 -5.56 -5.03
CA VAL A 62 -10.02 -6.25 -6.26
C VAL A 62 -8.75 -7.03 -6.03
N ARG A 63 -8.62 -8.15 -6.76
CA ARG A 63 -7.41 -8.98 -6.77
C ARG A 63 -7.05 -9.39 -8.19
N ASN A 64 -5.75 -9.52 -8.43
CA ASN A 64 -5.18 -10.12 -9.63
C ASN A 64 -3.98 -10.98 -9.23
N SER A 65 -3.70 -12.05 -9.96
CA SER A 65 -2.59 -12.95 -9.64
C SER A 65 -1.92 -13.46 -10.91
N ASN A 66 -0.63 -13.75 -10.80
CA ASN A 66 0.12 -14.54 -11.77
C ASN A 66 0.90 -15.66 -11.05
N ASN A 67 1.80 -16.35 -11.76
CA ASN A 67 2.54 -17.48 -11.17
C ASN A 67 3.49 -17.11 -10.01
N LYS A 68 3.84 -15.83 -9.86
CA LYS A 68 4.79 -15.33 -8.86
C LYS A 68 4.13 -14.52 -7.75
N TYR A 69 3.09 -13.76 -8.08
CA TYR A 69 2.54 -12.72 -7.22
C TYR A 69 1.03 -12.76 -7.17
N THR A 70 0.50 -12.33 -6.03
CA THR A 70 -0.89 -11.91 -5.89
C THR A 70 -0.90 -10.44 -5.49
N VAL A 71 -1.71 -9.64 -6.20
CA VAL A 71 -1.90 -8.22 -5.92
C VAL A 71 -3.35 -7.95 -5.51
N GLY A 72 -3.52 -7.06 -4.54
CA GLY A 72 -4.82 -6.58 -4.09
C GLY A 72 -4.89 -5.07 -4.15
N GLY A 73 -6.05 -4.54 -4.52
CA GLY A 73 -6.38 -3.11 -4.44
C GLY A 73 -7.65 -2.91 -3.62
N GLY A 74 -7.78 -1.78 -2.93
CA GLY A 74 -8.99 -1.46 -2.19
C GLY A 74 -8.96 -0.13 -1.44
N GLU A 75 -9.62 -0.07 -0.29
CA GLU A 75 -9.92 1.16 0.44
C GLU A 75 -9.55 1.10 1.93
N GLY A 76 -9.34 2.26 2.56
CA GLY A 76 -8.81 2.41 3.94
C GLY A 76 -9.79 2.97 4.98
N SER A 77 -11.11 2.77 4.79
CA SER A 77 -12.24 3.11 5.69
C SER A 77 -12.78 4.54 5.64
N TRP A 78 -12.07 5.53 5.07
CA TRP A 78 -12.56 6.93 5.04
C TRP A 78 -13.00 7.39 3.65
N GLY A 79 -13.06 6.50 2.67
CA GLY A 79 -13.54 6.77 1.31
C GLY A 79 -12.59 7.61 0.44
N GLY A 80 -11.60 8.30 1.01
CA GLY A 80 -10.51 8.98 0.31
C GLY A 80 -9.20 8.18 0.27
N ASP A 81 -9.20 7.00 0.89
CA ASP A 81 -8.01 6.18 1.09
C ASP A 81 -7.92 5.07 0.05
N GLY A 82 -6.71 4.78 -0.39
CA GLY A 82 -6.43 3.66 -1.28
C GLY A 82 -5.29 2.79 -0.76
N ILE A 83 -5.41 1.49 -1.00
CA ILE A 83 -4.40 0.50 -0.65
C ILE A 83 -3.97 -0.30 -1.87
N ILE A 84 -2.71 -0.75 -1.84
CA ILE A 84 -2.21 -1.81 -2.71
C ILE A 84 -1.46 -2.82 -1.85
N LEU A 85 -1.84 -4.08 -1.96
CA LEU A 85 -1.19 -5.22 -1.32
C LEU A 85 -0.43 -6.02 -2.36
N LEU A 86 0.84 -6.35 -2.09
CA LEU A 86 1.60 -7.33 -2.87
C LEU A 86 1.99 -8.50 -1.97
N GLU A 87 1.62 -9.69 -2.41
CA GLU A 87 1.95 -10.97 -1.80
C GLU A 87 2.71 -11.86 -2.80
N ASP A 88 3.51 -12.80 -2.29
CA ASP A 88 3.99 -13.92 -3.08
C ASP A 88 2.85 -14.91 -3.41
N ASN A 89 3.15 -15.93 -4.20
CA ASN A 89 2.17 -16.92 -4.64
C ASN A 89 1.66 -17.87 -3.53
N ILE A 90 2.20 -17.81 -2.31
CA ILE A 90 1.73 -18.56 -1.15
C ILE A 90 1.13 -17.67 -0.06
N GLY A 91 0.99 -16.36 -0.32
CA GLY A 91 0.32 -15.40 0.54
C GLY A 91 1.23 -14.72 1.56
N ASN A 92 2.55 -14.77 1.42
CA ASN A 92 3.43 -13.95 2.26
C ASN A 92 3.45 -12.53 1.74
N LEU A 93 3.30 -11.57 2.65
CA LEU A 93 3.47 -10.14 2.36
C LEU A 93 4.85 -9.87 1.76
N ILE A 94 4.90 -9.15 0.64
CA ILE A 94 6.13 -8.58 0.07
C ILE A 94 6.22 -7.10 0.44
N TRP A 95 5.16 -6.35 0.18
CA TRP A 95 4.97 -4.99 0.67
C TRP A 95 3.49 -4.60 0.63
N PHE A 96 3.14 -3.55 1.36
CA PHE A 96 1.81 -2.96 1.39
C PHE A 96 1.91 -1.44 1.25
N LEU A 97 1.05 -0.84 0.45
CA LEU A 97 0.96 0.60 0.22
C LEU A 97 -0.36 1.09 0.80
N PHE A 98 -0.30 2.19 1.56
CA PHE A 98 -1.48 2.94 2.00
C PHE A 98 -1.27 4.43 1.69
N MET A 99 -2.31 5.08 1.16
CA MET A 99 -2.38 6.52 0.97
C MET A 99 -3.78 7.02 1.32
N ASP A 100 -3.87 8.04 2.17
CA ASP A 100 -5.10 8.71 2.59
C ASP A 100 -5.67 9.72 1.57
N ASN A 101 -5.06 9.78 0.38
CA ASN A 101 -5.34 10.78 -0.64
C ASN A 101 -5.29 10.23 -2.07
N ILE A 102 -5.70 8.98 -2.27
CA ILE A 102 -5.76 8.34 -3.58
C ILE A 102 -7.09 7.66 -3.91
N ASP A 103 -8.13 7.78 -3.09
CA ASP A 103 -9.41 7.08 -3.27
C ASP A 103 -9.27 5.54 -3.39
N PRO A 104 -10.37 4.78 -3.28
CA PRO A 104 -10.32 3.32 -3.39
C PRO A 104 -9.73 2.84 -4.72
N ILE A 105 -8.83 1.86 -4.67
CA ILE A 105 -8.36 1.15 -5.86
C ILE A 105 -9.41 0.12 -6.28
N ILE A 106 -9.96 0.28 -7.48
CA ILE A 106 -11.10 -0.51 -7.99
C ILE A 106 -10.75 -1.39 -9.19
N ASN A 107 -9.54 -1.26 -9.73
CA ASN A 107 -9.00 -2.14 -10.75
C ASN A 107 -7.50 -2.28 -10.55
N ILE A 108 -6.98 -3.50 -10.70
CA ILE A 108 -5.57 -3.81 -10.48
C ILE A 108 -5.11 -4.91 -11.42
N THR A 109 -3.96 -4.73 -12.03
CA THR A 109 -3.39 -5.70 -12.97
C THR A 109 -1.88 -5.73 -12.87
N ILE A 110 -1.29 -6.90 -13.14
CA ILE A 110 0.15 -7.08 -13.22
C ILE A 110 0.57 -7.03 -14.69
N ILE A 111 1.41 -6.05 -15.06
CA ILE A 111 1.95 -5.86 -16.41
C ILE A 111 3.47 -5.90 -16.31
N ASP A 112 4.07 -6.97 -16.84
CA ASP A 112 5.51 -7.22 -16.74
C ASP A 112 6.00 -7.13 -15.28
N ASP A 113 6.85 -6.14 -14.97
CA ASP A 113 7.41 -5.89 -13.64
C ASP A 113 6.68 -4.77 -12.86
N PHE A 114 5.49 -4.37 -13.33
CA PHE A 114 4.68 -3.31 -12.74
C PHE A 114 3.32 -3.82 -12.27
N ILE A 115 2.81 -3.15 -11.25
CA ILE A 115 1.40 -3.17 -10.88
C ILE A 115 0.80 -1.89 -11.42
N GLU A 116 -0.23 -2.01 -12.25
CA GLU A 116 -1.07 -0.90 -12.66
C GLU A 116 -2.34 -0.94 -11.81
N ALA A 117 -2.62 0.16 -11.13
CA ALA A 117 -3.77 0.30 -10.25
C ALA A 117 -4.55 1.56 -10.61
N GLU A 118 -5.85 1.41 -10.80
CA GLU A 118 -6.79 2.48 -11.14
C GLU A 118 -7.75 2.68 -9.96
N ASN A 119 -7.89 3.94 -9.55
CA ASN A 119 -8.78 4.32 -8.47
C ASN A 119 -10.21 4.63 -8.95
N ALA A 120 -11.14 4.84 -8.01
CA ALA A 120 -12.53 5.16 -8.30
C ALA A 120 -12.77 6.46 -9.08
N ASN A 121 -11.74 7.30 -9.23
CA ASN A 121 -11.75 8.57 -9.97
C ASN A 121 -10.94 8.51 -11.29
N ASN A 122 -10.61 7.31 -11.78
CA ASN A 122 -9.84 7.05 -13.01
C ASN A 122 -8.38 7.56 -12.97
N LEU A 123 -7.83 7.83 -11.79
CA LEU A 123 -6.40 8.04 -11.63
C LEU A 123 -5.70 6.69 -11.73
N ILE A 124 -4.68 6.62 -12.57
CA ILE A 124 -3.85 5.43 -12.73
C ILE A 124 -2.49 5.69 -12.10
N ILE A 125 -2.07 4.77 -11.23
CA ILE A 125 -0.70 4.70 -10.71
C ILE A 125 -0.03 3.41 -11.14
N ARG A 126 1.28 3.49 -11.35
CA ARG A 126 2.13 2.33 -11.60
C ARG A 126 3.18 2.19 -10.52
N VAL A 127 3.28 0.98 -9.98
CA VAL A 127 4.23 0.62 -8.92
C VAL A 127 5.17 -0.46 -9.45
N PRO A 128 6.48 -0.19 -9.55
CA PRO A 128 7.45 -1.25 -9.84
C PRO A 128 7.46 -2.29 -8.72
N ILE A 129 7.33 -3.56 -9.05
CA ILE A 129 7.18 -4.66 -8.07
C ILE A 129 8.40 -4.72 -7.13
N ASN A 130 9.61 -4.57 -7.68
CA ASN A 130 10.87 -4.73 -6.95
C ASN A 130 11.42 -3.42 -6.37
N THR A 131 10.95 -2.27 -6.86
CA THR A 131 11.37 -0.94 -6.39
C THR A 131 10.14 -0.04 -6.17
N PRO A 132 9.26 -0.39 -5.22
CA PRO A 132 7.97 0.30 -5.06
C PRO A 132 8.11 1.78 -4.67
N GLN A 133 9.30 2.22 -4.23
CA GLN A 133 9.62 3.64 -4.03
C GLN A 133 9.60 4.49 -5.31
N ASP A 134 9.73 3.86 -6.48
CA ASP A 134 9.74 4.52 -7.79
C ASP A 134 8.31 4.60 -8.39
N ILE A 135 7.29 4.46 -7.54
CA ILE A 135 5.87 4.65 -7.87
C ILE A 135 5.63 6.00 -8.58
N TYR A 136 4.76 5.99 -9.60
CA TYR A 136 4.41 7.20 -10.34
C TYR A 136 2.94 7.22 -10.80
N ILE A 137 2.46 8.42 -11.08
CA ILE A 137 1.15 8.67 -11.71
C ILE A 137 1.34 8.63 -13.22
N VAL A 138 0.43 7.94 -13.93
CA VAL A 138 0.44 7.81 -15.40
C VAL A 138 -0.21 9.02 -16.07
#